data_AF-A0A1I5K9L7-F1
#
_entry.id   AF-A0A1I5K9L7-F1
#
_cell.length_a   1.000
_cell.length_b   1.000
_cell.length_c   1.000
_cell.angle_alpha   90.00
_cell.angle_beta   90.00
_cell.angle_gamma   90.00
#
_symmetry.space_group_name_H-M   'P 1'
#
loop_
_entity.id
_entity.type
_entity.pdbx_description
1 polymer ?
#
loop_
_entity_poly.entity_id
_entity_poly.type
_entity_poly.pdbx_seq_one_letter_code
_entity_poly.pdbx_strand_id
1 'polypeptide(L)'
;MSIQEQAQQLAALAERVPDGQAQAISSDLGNLQQQVHEILGDTSGAQEIQGVVNQAIEQVNNLAAALEQVKQTIATKAQYHQQG
;
A
#
# COMPACT_ATOMS: atom_id res chain seq x y z
N MET A 1 16.83 19.75 21.25
CA MET A 1 15.73 19.45 20.32
C MET A 1 14.43 19.64 21.08
N SER A 2 13.67 20.65 20.71
CA SER A 2 12.39 21.02 21.30
C SER A 2 11.26 20.10 20.83
N ILE A 3 10.14 20.13 21.55
CA ILE A 3 8.92 19.40 21.21
C ILE A 3 8.40 19.82 19.82
N GLN A 4 8.49 21.11 19.48
CA GLN A 4 8.14 21.62 18.16
C GLN A 4 9.04 21.06 17.05
N GLU A 5 10.36 20.99 17.28
CA GLU A 5 11.30 20.40 16.32
C GLU A 5 11.02 18.89 16.13
N GLN A 6 10.69 18.17 17.20
CA GLN A 6 10.31 16.75 17.13
C GLN A 6 9.02 16.54 16.32
N ALA A 7 8.01 17.38 16.54
CA ALA A 7 6.75 17.31 15.81
C ALA A 7 6.93 17.55 14.31
N GLN A 8 7.76 18.54 13.93
CA GLN A 8 8.07 18.82 12.53
C GLN A 8 8.80 17.65 11.86
N GLN A 9 9.76 17.03 12.56
CA GLN A 9 10.47 15.85 12.04
C GLN A 9 9.54 14.66 11.86
N LEU A 10 8.63 14.40 12.81
CA LEU A 10 7.65 13.32 12.69
C LEU A 10 6.68 13.55 11.53
N ALA A 11 6.18 14.78 11.35
CA ALA A 11 5.32 15.10 10.22
C ALA A 11 6.02 14.83 8.87
N ALA A 12 7.28 15.26 8.74
CA ALA A 12 8.09 14.99 7.55
C ALA A 12 8.37 13.48 7.32
N LEU A 13 8.40 12.67 8.38
CA LEU A 13 8.52 11.22 8.26
C LEU A 13 7.22 10.56 7.79
N ALA A 14 6.05 11.05 8.22
CA ALA A 14 4.76 10.53 7.77
C ALA A 14 4.59 10.69 6.23
N GLU A 15 5.07 11.80 5.67
CA GLU A 15 5.03 12.06 4.22
C GLU A 15 5.96 11.14 3.41
N ARG A 16 6.92 10.46 4.05
CA ARG A 16 7.84 9.53 3.39
C ARG A 16 7.35 8.09 3.37
N VAL A 17 6.20 7.80 3.99
CA VAL A 17 5.63 6.45 3.97
C VAL A 17 5.22 6.10 2.52
N PRO A 18 5.70 4.99 1.94
CA PRO A 18 5.50 4.67 0.52
C PRO A 18 4.13 4.00 0.26
N ASP A 19 3.05 4.66 0.64
CA ASP A 19 1.67 4.18 0.48
C ASP A 19 1.24 4.04 -1.00
N GLY A 20 1.68 4.95 -1.87
CA GLY A 20 1.30 4.97 -3.29
C GLY A 20 1.82 3.80 -4.14
N GLN A 21 2.90 3.14 -3.73
CA GLN A 21 3.51 2.05 -4.52
C GLN A 21 2.64 0.78 -4.52
N ALA A 22 1.91 0.52 -3.43
CA ALA A 22 1.02 -0.63 -3.34
C ALA A 22 -0.13 -0.55 -4.36
N GLN A 23 -0.69 0.65 -4.58
CA GLN A 23 -1.76 0.84 -5.56
C GLN A 23 -1.31 0.54 -7.00
N ALA A 24 -0.07 0.92 -7.34
CA ALA A 24 0.53 0.65 -8.64
C ALA A 24 0.69 -0.86 -8.87
N ILE A 25 1.23 -1.57 -7.88
CA ILE A 25 1.41 -3.03 -7.95
C ILE A 25 0.05 -3.74 -8.14
N SER A 26 -0.98 -3.32 -7.41
CA SER A 26 -2.33 -3.88 -7.54
C SER A 26 -2.88 -3.71 -8.97
N SER A 27 -2.63 -2.54 -9.58
CA SER A 27 -3.03 -2.25 -10.96
C SER A 27 -2.25 -3.11 -11.97
N ASP A 28 -0.94 -3.25 -11.79
CA ASP A 28 -0.09 -4.08 -12.66
C ASP A 28 -0.49 -5.57 -12.60
N LEU A 29 -0.85 -6.06 -11.41
CA LEU A 29 -1.38 -7.42 -11.23
C LEU A 29 -2.73 -7.61 -11.94
N GLY A 30 -3.61 -6.61 -11.91
CA GLY A 30 -4.86 -6.63 -12.67
C GLY A 30 -4.62 -6.71 -14.20
N ASN A 31 -3.67 -5.93 -14.70
CA ASN A 31 -3.28 -5.99 -16.12
C ASN A 31 -2.65 -7.34 -16.49
N LEU A 32 -1.85 -7.93 -15.61
CA LEU A 32 -1.28 -9.27 -15.80
C LEU A 32 -2.38 -10.32 -15.90
N GLN A 33 -3.40 -10.25 -15.03
CA GLN A 33 -4.54 -11.17 -15.07
C GLN A 33 -5.30 -11.08 -16.41
N GLN A 34 -5.50 -9.87 -16.93
CA GLN A 34 -6.13 -9.67 -18.23
C GLN A 34 -5.30 -10.31 -19.35
N GLN A 35 -3.99 -10.08 -19.38
CA GLN A 35 -3.09 -10.69 -20.38
C GLN A 35 -3.09 -12.23 -20.31
N VAL A 36 -3.11 -12.80 -19.10
CA VAL A 36 -3.22 -14.25 -18.90
C VAL A 36 -4.50 -14.78 -19.53
N HIS A 37 -5.63 -14.10 -19.31
CA HIS A 37 -6.90 -14.49 -19.92
C HIS A 37 -6.89 -14.34 -21.45
N GLU A 38 -6.27 -13.29 -21.99
CA GLU A 38 -6.14 -13.11 -23.44
C GLU A 38 -5.29 -14.22 -24.10
N ILE A 39 -4.27 -14.74 -23.40
CA ILE A 39 -3.38 -15.80 -23.92
C ILE A 39 -4.02 -17.18 -23.77
N LEU A 40 -4.61 -17.46 -22.62
CA LEU A 40 -5.02 -18.82 -22.22
C LEU A 40 -6.53 -19.04 -22.26
N GLY A 41 -7.34 -17.99 -22.45
CA GLY A 41 -8.80 -18.05 -22.43
C GLY A 41 -9.35 -18.61 -21.11
N ASP A 42 -10.47 -19.32 -21.19
CA ASP A 42 -11.13 -19.97 -20.05
C ASP A 42 -10.58 -21.38 -19.76
N THR A 43 -9.25 -21.52 -19.71
CA THR A 43 -8.61 -22.79 -19.36
C THR A 43 -8.40 -22.92 -17.85
N SER A 44 -8.23 -24.16 -17.37
CA SER A 44 -7.90 -24.42 -15.96
C SER A 44 -6.60 -23.73 -15.53
N GLY A 45 -5.61 -23.65 -16.41
CA GLY A 45 -4.35 -22.95 -16.13
C GLY A 45 -4.55 -21.43 -15.95
N ALA A 46 -5.44 -20.81 -16.73
CA ALA A 46 -5.79 -19.40 -16.55
C ALA A 46 -6.46 -19.15 -15.19
N GLN A 47 -7.35 -20.06 -14.77
CA GLN A 47 -8.04 -19.99 -13.47
C GLN A 47 -7.08 -20.16 -12.30
N GLU A 48 -6.11 -21.08 -12.39
CA GLU A 48 -5.07 -21.26 -11.38
C GLU A 48 -4.22 -19.99 -11.23
N ILE A 49 -3.76 -19.41 -12.33
CA ILE A 49 -2.98 -18.17 -12.31
C ILE A 49 -3.81 -17.01 -11.75
N GLN A 50 -5.07 -16.89 -12.17
CA GLN A 50 -6.01 -15.88 -11.64
C GLN A 50 -6.16 -16.01 -10.11
N GLY A 51 -6.25 -17.23 -9.59
CA GLY A 51 -6.28 -17.48 -8.14
C GLY A 51 -5.03 -16.93 -7.42
N VAL A 52 -3.84 -17.21 -7.97
CA VAL A 52 -2.58 -16.72 -7.41
C VAL A 52 -2.48 -15.19 -7.49
N VAL A 53 -2.89 -14.59 -8.62
CA VAL A 53 -2.88 -13.14 -8.81
C VAL A 53 -3.84 -12.45 -7.84
N ASN A 54 -5.05 -12.98 -7.65
CA ASN A 54 -6.01 -12.45 -6.68
C ASN A 54 -5.46 -12.47 -5.25
N GLN A 55 -4.79 -13.56 -4.84
CA GLN A 55 -4.13 -13.62 -3.53
C GLN A 55 -3.02 -12.58 -3.39
N ALA A 56 -2.27 -12.31 -4.46
CA ALA A 56 -1.25 -11.26 -4.46
C ALA A 56 -1.88 -9.86 -4.34
N ILE A 57 -2.97 -9.59 -5.06
CA ILE A 57 -3.72 -8.33 -4.97
C ILE A 57 -4.23 -8.09 -3.55
N GLU A 58 -4.79 -9.12 -2.89
CA GLU A 58 -5.23 -9.03 -1.49
C GLU A 58 -4.08 -8.67 -0.54
N GLN A 59 -2.93 -9.31 -0.68
CA GLN A 59 -1.73 -9.00 0.12
C GLN A 59 -1.25 -7.57 -0.09
N VAL A 60 -1.26 -7.09 -1.34
CA VAL A 60 -0.89 -5.71 -1.68
C VAL A 60 -1.88 -4.70 -1.08
N ASN A 61 -3.18 -4.98 -1.12
CA ASN A 61 -4.20 -4.13 -0.49
C ASN A 61 -4.03 -4.07 1.04
N ASN A 62 -3.72 -5.21 1.67
CA ASN A 62 -3.42 -5.26 3.10
C ASN A 62 -2.16 -4.46 3.45
N LEU A 63 -1.12 -4.54 2.62
CA LEU A 63 0.08 -3.72 2.77
C LEU A 63 -0.24 -2.23 2.65
N ALA A 64 -1.04 -1.82 1.66
CA ALA A 64 -1.46 -0.43 1.49
C ALA A 64 -2.16 0.10 2.75
N ALA A 65 -3.11 -0.67 3.30
CA ALA A 65 -3.81 -0.32 4.53
C ALA A 65 -2.87 -0.23 5.74
N ALA A 66 -1.91 -1.15 5.85
CA ALA A 66 -0.91 -1.11 6.92
C ALA A 66 0.02 0.11 6.82
N LEU A 67 0.44 0.49 5.61
CA LEU A 67 1.26 1.68 5.38
C LEU A 67 0.47 2.97 5.71
N GLU A 68 -0.79 3.05 5.30
CA GLU A 68 -1.64 4.18 5.68
C GLU A 68 -1.81 4.28 7.20
N GLN A 69 -1.98 3.14 7.90
CA GLN A 69 -2.03 3.12 9.36
C GLN A 69 -0.73 3.63 10.01
N VAL A 70 0.43 3.28 9.45
CA VAL A 70 1.73 3.80 9.92
C VAL A 70 1.78 5.32 9.75
N LYS A 71 1.43 5.83 8.56
CA LYS A 71 1.39 7.27 8.27
C LYS A 71 0.47 8.03 9.23
N GLN A 72 -0.74 7.54 9.44
CA GLN A 72 -1.70 8.14 10.39
C GLN A 72 -1.19 8.14 11.82
N THR A 73 -0.53 7.04 12.25
CA THR A 73 0.03 6.93 13.59
C THR A 73 1.14 7.96 13.82
N ILE A 74 2.05 8.11 12.85
CA ILE A 74 3.14 9.11 12.92
C ILE A 74 2.55 10.52 12.92
N ALA A 75 1.62 10.84 12.02
CA ALA A 75 0.99 12.15 11.94
C ALA A 75 0.24 12.52 13.23
N THR A 76 -0.49 11.56 13.80
CA THR A 76 -1.20 11.72 15.08
C THR A 76 -0.21 12.04 16.20
N LYS A 77 0.91 11.31 16.29
CA LYS A 77 1.94 11.60 17.28
C LYS A 77 2.59 12.96 17.08
N ALA A 78 2.82 13.39 15.83
CA ALA A 78 3.32 14.74 15.55
C ALA A 78 2.36 15.81 16.06
N GLN A 79 1.04 15.65 15.82
CA GLN A 79 0.01 16.59 16.29
C GLN A 79 -0.07 16.67 17.81
N TYR A 80 0.02 15.54 18.53
CA TYR A 80 0.05 15.55 20.00
C TYR A 80 1.20 16.39 20.55
N HIS A 81 2.39 16.31 19.94
CA HIS A 81 3.53 17.14 20.34
C HIS A 81 3.35 18.62 19.96
N GLN A 82 2.49 18.98 19.01
CA GLN A 82 2.21 20.40 18.73
C GLN A 82 1.24 21.04 19.74
N GLN A 83 0.42 20.22 20.41
CA GLN A 83 -0.64 20.68 21.31
C GLN A 83 -0.26 20.65 22.79
N GLY A 84 0.80 19.91 23.16
CA GLY A 84 1.31 19.80 24.53
C GLY A 84 2.66 20.50 24.70
#